data_AF-A0A2P6PZQ9-F1
#
_entry.id   AF-A0A2P6PZQ9-F1
#
_cell.length_a   1.000
_cell.length_b   1.000
_cell.length_c   1.000
_cell.angle_alpha   90.00
_cell.angle_beta   90.00
_cell.angle_gamma   90.00
#
_symmetry.space_group_name_H-M   'P 1'
#
loop_
_entity.id
_entity.type
_entity.pdbx_description
1 polymer ?
#
loop_
_entity_poly.entity_id
_entity_poly.type
_entity_poly.pdbx_seq_one_letter_code
_entity_poly.pdbx_strand_id
1 'polypeptide(L)'
;MACIVWPLRFTPPPPPPPLSHLSSTRVGFGPKPPSRLGFNSMSQPASEANPDTSKPETPDVLVQYVVLRRDLIDTWPLGSVVTQGCHASVSAIRSHKDDPRTLQYCSPENIDSMHKVTLEVKGEPQILNLSEKLKAGGIEHKLWIEQPENFPTCLATKPYPKSIVSSYFKKLKLCK
;
A
#
# COMPACT_ATOMS: atom_id res chain seq x y z
N MET A 1 11.24 -6.79 37.81
CA MET A 1 11.17 -8.18 37.35
C MET A 1 12.02 -8.29 36.09
N ALA A 2 13.08 -9.10 36.11
CA ALA A 2 13.98 -9.27 34.98
C ALA A 2 13.44 -10.39 34.07
N CYS A 3 13.14 -10.07 32.82
CA CYS A 3 12.75 -11.06 31.80
C CYS A 3 13.99 -11.81 31.31
N ILE A 4 14.00 -13.13 31.52
CA ILE A 4 14.98 -14.05 30.94
C ILE A 4 14.53 -14.32 29.50
N VAL A 5 15.28 -13.80 28.53
CA VAL A 5 15.09 -14.09 27.10
C VAL A 5 15.90 -15.33 26.76
N TRP A 6 15.24 -16.43 26.41
CA TRP A 6 15.90 -17.64 25.92
C TRP A 6 16.27 -17.45 24.44
N PRO A 7 17.50 -17.75 24.00
CA PRO A 7 17.84 -17.64 22.59
C PRO A 7 17.18 -18.78 21.81
N LEU A 8 16.26 -18.44 20.90
CA LEU A 8 15.77 -19.36 19.89
C LEU A 8 16.95 -19.78 19.00
N ARG A 9 17.34 -21.06 19.08
CA ARG A 9 18.33 -21.64 18.17
C ARG A 9 17.73 -21.72 16.77
N PHE A 10 18.20 -20.88 15.87
CA PHE A 10 17.93 -20.98 14.44
C PHE A 10 18.60 -22.24 13.89
N THR A 11 17.82 -23.24 13.48
CA THR A 11 18.31 -24.32 12.61
C THR A 11 18.10 -23.91 11.16
N PRO A 12 19.15 -23.90 10.31
CA PRO A 12 19.00 -23.56 8.90
C PRO A 12 18.17 -24.63 8.16
N PRO A 13 17.37 -24.25 7.16
CA PRO A 13 16.60 -25.19 6.35
C PRO A 13 17.54 -26.06 5.47
N PRO A 14 17.11 -27.28 5.10
CA PRO A 14 17.88 -28.14 4.21
C PRO A 14 17.98 -27.55 2.79
N PRO A 15 19.05 -27.88 2.04
CA PRO A 15 19.25 -27.37 0.69
C PRO A 15 18.22 -27.96 -0.30
N PRO A 16 17.87 -27.21 -1.36
CA PRO A 16 16.95 -27.68 -2.39
C PRO A 16 17.56 -28.81 -3.24
N PRO A 17 16.73 -29.69 -3.82
CA PRO A 17 17.20 -30.74 -4.73
C PRO A 17 17.71 -30.16 -6.05
N PRO A 18 18.61 -30.87 -6.76
CA PRO A 18 19.19 -30.41 -8.01
C PRO A 18 18.15 -30.38 -9.15
N LEU A 19 18.16 -29.28 -9.92
CA LEU A 19 17.33 -29.09 -11.11
C LEU A 19 17.78 -30.01 -12.25
N SER A 20 16.89 -30.89 -12.71
CA SER A 20 17.09 -31.64 -13.94
C SER A 20 16.84 -30.76 -15.17
N HIS A 21 17.79 -30.78 -16.10
CA HIS A 21 17.76 -30.03 -17.35
C HIS A 21 16.63 -30.53 -18.26
N LEU A 22 15.61 -29.71 -18.48
CA LEU A 22 14.68 -29.86 -19.60
C LEU A 22 15.23 -29.10 -20.81
N SER A 23 15.68 -29.88 -21.79
CA SER A 23 16.04 -29.44 -23.14
C SER A 23 14.81 -28.85 -23.85
N SER A 24 14.83 -27.53 -24.07
CA SER A 24 13.83 -26.81 -24.87
C SER A 24 14.29 -26.74 -26.32
N THR A 25 13.59 -27.47 -27.18
CA THR A 25 13.75 -27.45 -28.63
C THR A 25 13.21 -26.12 -29.18
N ARG A 26 14.08 -25.33 -29.82
CA ARG A 26 13.71 -24.15 -30.60
C ARG A 26 12.91 -24.56 -31.84
N VAL A 27 11.74 -23.95 -32.05
CA VAL A 27 11.18 -23.77 -33.39
C VAL A 27 10.85 -22.29 -33.54
N GLY A 28 11.54 -21.63 -34.45
CA GLY A 28 11.26 -20.26 -34.86
C GLY A 28 10.57 -20.25 -36.21
N PHE A 29 9.66 -19.31 -36.41
CA PHE A 29 9.29 -18.80 -37.74
C PHE A 29 8.97 -17.31 -37.62
N GLY A 30 9.58 -16.53 -38.52
CA GLY A 30 9.68 -15.07 -38.48
C GLY A 30 8.46 -14.30 -39.03
N PRO A 31 8.59 -12.97 -39.12
CA PRO A 31 7.50 -12.02 -39.35
C PRO A 31 7.41 -11.56 -40.82
N LYS A 32 6.24 -11.06 -41.25
CA LYS A 32 6.06 -10.18 -42.44
C LYS A 32 4.67 -9.51 -42.47
N PRO A 33 4.44 -8.44 -43.27
CA PRO A 33 4.13 -7.08 -42.79
C PRO A 33 2.77 -6.53 -43.31
N PRO A 34 2.38 -5.26 -43.04
CA PRO A 34 1.02 -4.78 -43.25
C PRO A 34 0.81 -4.13 -44.63
N SER A 35 -0.42 -4.24 -45.16
CA SER A 35 -0.88 -3.52 -46.34
C SER A 35 -1.71 -2.28 -45.95
N ARG A 36 -1.26 -1.14 -46.49
CA ARG A 36 -1.92 0.18 -46.51
C ARG A 36 -3.16 0.20 -47.41
N LEU A 37 -4.06 1.14 -47.13
CA LEU A 37 -4.93 1.97 -48.01
C LEU A 37 -6.21 2.29 -47.22
N GLY A 38 -6.77 3.49 -47.11
CA GLY A 38 -6.52 4.78 -47.71
C GLY A 38 -7.78 5.65 -47.52
N PHE A 39 -7.54 6.93 -47.18
CA PHE A 39 -8.30 8.12 -47.57
C PHE A 39 -9.69 8.51 -47.04
N ASN A 40 -9.78 9.84 -46.90
CA ASN A 40 -10.91 10.78 -46.86
C ASN A 40 -11.63 10.98 -45.52
N SER A 41 -12.13 12.17 -45.16
CA SER A 41 -11.99 13.57 -45.60
C SER A 41 -12.91 14.40 -44.69
N MET A 42 -12.45 15.58 -44.28
CA MET A 42 -13.14 16.78 -43.75
C MET A 42 -14.63 16.72 -43.35
N SER A 43 -14.92 17.18 -42.13
CA SER A 43 -15.85 18.29 -41.86
C SER A 43 -15.82 18.69 -40.37
N GLN A 44 -15.38 19.94 -40.09
CA GLN A 44 -15.69 20.66 -38.84
C GLN A 44 -17.11 21.23 -38.93
N PRO A 45 -17.77 21.52 -37.79
CA PRO A 45 -17.90 22.94 -37.45
C PRO A 45 -17.79 23.28 -35.95
N ALA A 46 -17.44 24.55 -35.75
CA ALA A 46 -17.85 25.50 -34.72
C ALA A 46 -17.57 25.23 -33.22
N SER A 47 -16.71 26.11 -32.73
CA SER A 47 -16.42 26.54 -31.36
C SER A 47 -17.64 26.87 -30.49
N GLU A 48 -17.69 26.24 -29.31
CA GLU A 48 -18.17 26.90 -28.08
C GLU A 48 -17.02 26.88 -27.07
N ALA A 49 -16.50 28.07 -26.77
CA ALA A 49 -15.45 28.26 -25.77
C ALA A 49 -16.08 28.26 -24.38
N ASN A 50 -15.95 27.15 -23.65
CA ASN A 50 -16.07 27.15 -22.20
C ASN A 50 -14.69 27.50 -21.61
N PRO A 51 -14.57 28.46 -20.67
CA PRO A 51 -13.32 28.73 -19.98
C PRO A 51 -13.14 27.64 -18.92
N ASP A 52 -12.79 26.43 -19.36
CA ASP A 52 -12.36 25.37 -18.47
C ASP A 52 -11.04 25.81 -17.84
N THR A 53 -11.15 26.22 -16.57
CA THR A 53 -9.99 26.53 -15.73
C THR A 53 -9.37 25.19 -15.35
N SER A 54 -8.70 24.57 -16.32
CA SER A 54 -7.94 23.35 -16.14
C SER A 54 -6.77 23.65 -15.22
N LYS A 55 -7.02 23.45 -13.91
CA LYS A 55 -5.92 23.17 -12.98
C LYS A 55 -5.11 22.03 -13.60
N PRO A 56 -3.78 22.10 -13.60
CA PRO A 56 -2.98 20.96 -14.04
C PRO A 56 -3.41 19.75 -13.20
N GLU A 57 -3.99 18.76 -13.85
CA GLU A 57 -4.41 17.52 -13.21
C GLU A 57 -3.15 16.75 -12.83
N THR A 58 -2.62 17.06 -11.65
CA THR A 58 -1.58 16.23 -11.06
C THR A 58 -2.19 14.84 -10.85
N PRO A 59 -1.56 13.77 -11.36
CA PRO A 59 -2.09 12.43 -11.21
C PRO A 59 -2.35 12.12 -9.73
N ASP A 60 -3.52 11.57 -9.41
CA ASP A 60 -3.89 11.30 -8.02
C ASP A 60 -2.98 10.22 -7.43
N VAL A 61 -2.12 10.64 -6.51
CA VAL A 61 -1.07 9.82 -5.94
C VAL A 61 -1.67 8.73 -5.05
N LEU A 62 -1.24 7.48 -5.28
CA LEU A 62 -1.55 6.38 -4.37
C LEU A 62 -0.76 6.53 -3.07
N VAL A 63 -1.46 6.46 -1.95
CA VAL A 63 -0.91 6.63 -0.61
C VAL A 63 -1.34 5.49 0.30
N GLN A 64 -0.42 5.02 1.14
CA GLN A 64 -0.74 4.21 2.30
C GLN A 64 -0.65 5.08 3.57
N TYR A 65 -1.73 5.13 4.34
CA TYR A 65 -1.69 5.74 5.67
C TYR A 65 -1.32 4.67 6.70
N VAL A 66 -0.41 5.02 7.59
CA VAL A 66 -0.07 4.24 8.80
C VAL A 66 -0.36 5.12 10.00
N VAL A 67 -1.10 4.60 10.97
CA VAL A 67 -1.49 5.33 12.18
C VAL A 67 -0.94 4.61 13.39
N LEU A 68 -0.15 5.33 14.17
CA LEU A 68 0.48 4.85 15.38
C LEU A 68 -0.18 5.45 16.62
N ARG A 69 -0.09 4.72 17.73
CA ARG A 69 -0.59 5.13 19.04
C ARG A 69 0.48 5.93 19.79
N ARG A 70 0.19 7.19 20.13
CA ARG A 70 1.12 8.08 20.83
C ARG A 70 1.44 7.59 22.23
N ASP A 71 0.44 7.10 22.96
CA ASP A 71 0.63 6.48 24.27
C ASP A 71 1.61 5.30 24.26
N LEU A 72 1.65 4.52 23.17
CA LEU A 72 2.66 3.48 22.98
C LEU A 72 4.03 4.06 22.61
N ILE A 73 4.08 5.07 21.75
CA ILE A 73 5.35 5.76 21.43
C ILE A 73 6.04 6.30 22.69
N ASP A 74 5.27 6.83 23.63
CA ASP A 74 5.80 7.42 24.86
C ASP A 74 6.25 6.36 25.89
N THR A 75 5.78 5.11 25.77
CA THR A 75 6.02 4.06 26.78
C THR A 75 6.83 2.87 26.28
N TRP A 76 6.93 2.67 24.97
CA TRP A 76 7.59 1.54 24.34
C TRP A 76 8.92 1.95 23.72
N PRO A 77 9.88 1.01 23.55
CA PRO A 77 11.03 1.25 22.70
C PRO A 77 10.57 1.65 21.28
N LEU A 78 11.19 2.71 20.73
CA LEU A 78 10.84 3.21 19.40
C LEU A 78 10.86 2.10 18.33
N GLY A 79 11.86 1.22 18.37
CA GLY A 79 12.00 0.10 17.45
C GLY A 79 10.80 -0.86 17.49
N SER A 80 10.22 -1.09 18.67
CA SER A 80 9.00 -1.91 18.81
C SER A 80 7.85 -1.26 18.08
N VAL A 81 7.61 0.04 18.29
CA VAL A 81 6.51 0.77 17.64
C VAL A 81 6.68 0.84 16.11
N VAL A 82 7.91 1.07 15.64
CA VAL A 82 8.22 1.00 14.20
C VAL A 82 7.87 -0.36 13.62
N THR A 83 8.22 -1.43 14.32
CA THR A 83 7.94 -2.81 13.91
C THR A 83 6.43 -3.08 13.79
N GLN A 84 5.63 -2.55 14.72
CA GLN A 84 4.17 -2.60 14.65
C GLN A 84 3.66 -1.96 13.34
N GLY A 85 4.11 -0.74 13.03
CA GLY A 85 3.73 -0.05 11.79
C GLY A 85 4.12 -0.83 10.52
N CYS A 86 5.28 -1.48 10.52
CA CYS A 86 5.72 -2.37 9.44
C CYS A 86 4.79 -3.58 9.30
N HIS A 87 4.45 -4.25 10.41
CA HIS A 87 3.53 -5.39 10.40
C HIS A 87 2.15 -5.02 9.84
N ALA A 88 1.56 -3.92 10.31
CA ALA A 88 0.29 -3.44 9.80
C ALA A 88 0.36 -3.13 8.29
N SER A 89 1.41 -2.42 7.86
CA SER A 89 1.59 -2.03 6.45
C SER A 89 1.68 -3.22 5.51
N VAL A 90 2.55 -4.19 5.85
CA VAL A 90 2.75 -5.40 5.04
C VAL A 90 1.49 -6.26 5.06
N SER A 91 0.84 -6.41 6.22
CA SER A 91 -0.41 -7.17 6.31
C SER A 91 -1.52 -6.53 5.47
N ALA A 92 -1.68 -5.19 5.49
CA ALA A 92 -2.68 -4.50 4.68
C ALA A 92 -2.44 -4.70 3.17
N ILE A 93 -1.18 -4.60 2.73
CA ILE A 93 -0.81 -4.86 1.33
C ILE A 93 -1.07 -6.31 0.96
N ARG A 94 -0.59 -7.27 1.78
CA ARG A 94 -0.69 -8.70 1.48
C ARG A 94 -2.13 -9.18 1.41
N SER A 95 -2.99 -8.71 2.32
CA SER A 95 -4.42 -9.04 2.32
C SER A 95 -5.15 -8.52 1.08
N HIS A 96 -4.60 -7.51 0.39
CA HIS A 96 -5.19 -6.89 -0.80
C HIS A 96 -4.24 -6.95 -2.01
N LYS A 97 -3.41 -8.00 -2.08
CA LYS A 97 -2.35 -8.13 -3.11
C LYS A 97 -2.89 -8.15 -4.54
N ASP A 98 -4.16 -8.54 -4.73
CA ASP A 98 -4.81 -8.67 -6.04
C ASP A 98 -5.66 -7.42 -6.38
N ASP A 99 -5.75 -6.44 -5.50
CA ASP A 99 -6.44 -5.17 -5.78
C ASP A 99 -5.62 -4.34 -6.78
N PRO A 100 -6.26 -3.76 -7.84
CA PRO A 100 -5.54 -3.02 -8.87
C PRO A 100 -4.69 -1.86 -8.35
N ARG A 101 -5.12 -1.18 -7.28
CA ARG A 101 -4.38 -0.07 -6.69
C ARG A 101 -3.19 -0.58 -5.90
N THR A 102 -3.33 -1.70 -5.20
CA THR A 102 -2.19 -2.35 -4.53
C THR A 102 -1.16 -2.84 -5.53
N LEU A 103 -1.59 -3.48 -6.63
CA LEU A 103 -0.71 -3.92 -7.71
C LEU A 103 0.05 -2.76 -8.34
N GLN A 104 -0.64 -1.66 -8.64
CA GLN A 104 -0.02 -0.43 -9.16
C GLN A 104 0.97 0.16 -8.16
N TYR A 105 0.59 0.27 -6.88
CA TYR A 105 1.45 0.80 -5.82
C TYR A 105 2.73 -0.03 -5.61
N CYS A 106 2.66 -1.34 -5.82
CA CYS A 106 3.79 -2.26 -5.70
C CYS A 106 4.44 -2.62 -7.05
N SER A 107 4.11 -1.92 -8.15
CA SER A 107 4.66 -2.23 -9.47
C SER A 107 6.15 -1.88 -9.54
N PRO A 108 6.93 -2.50 -10.45
CA PRO A 108 8.35 -2.18 -10.61
C PRO A 108 8.65 -0.70 -10.81
N GLU A 109 7.72 0.03 -11.45
CA GLU A 109 7.85 1.46 -11.72
C GLU A 109 7.60 2.33 -10.48
N ASN A 110 6.81 1.84 -9.51
CA ASN A 110 6.36 2.61 -8.35
C ASN A 110 6.97 2.15 -7.02
N ILE A 111 7.58 0.97 -6.96
CA ILE A 111 8.03 0.36 -5.69
C ILE A 111 9.06 1.23 -4.95
N ASP A 112 9.96 1.90 -5.68
CA ASP A 112 10.97 2.81 -5.12
C ASP A 112 10.44 4.22 -4.85
N SER A 113 9.22 4.53 -5.31
CA SER A 113 8.54 5.82 -5.12
C SER A 113 7.22 5.69 -4.35
N MET A 114 7.08 4.65 -3.54
CA MET A 114 5.91 4.41 -2.71
C MET A 114 5.64 5.58 -1.74
N HIS A 115 4.44 6.14 -1.78
CA HIS A 115 4.07 7.21 -0.85
C HIS A 115 3.38 6.66 0.41
N LYS A 116 3.98 6.92 1.58
CA LYS A 116 3.44 6.53 2.88
C LYS A 116 3.35 7.75 3.80
N VAL A 117 2.24 7.86 4.53
CA VAL A 117 2.04 8.92 5.51
C VAL A 117 1.82 8.30 6.88
N THR A 118 2.72 8.61 7.82
CA THR A 118 2.64 8.15 9.20
C THR A 118 1.98 9.21 10.07
N LEU A 119 0.85 8.87 10.67
CA LEU A 119 0.06 9.73 11.54
C LEU A 119 -0.03 9.15 12.94
N GLU A 120 -0.49 9.95 13.89
CA GLU A 120 -0.68 9.52 15.28
C GLU A 120 -2.09 9.78 15.79
N VAL A 121 -2.51 8.91 16.71
CA VAL A 121 -3.68 9.07 17.58
C VAL A 121 -3.25 9.03 19.03
N LYS A 122 -4.03 9.60 19.95
CA LYS A 122 -3.62 9.68 21.36
C LYS A 122 -3.56 8.32 22.05
N GLY A 123 -4.38 7.36 21.65
CA GLY A 123 -4.40 6.03 22.24
C GLY A 123 -5.52 5.15 21.71
N GLU A 124 -5.79 4.06 22.43
CA GLU A 124 -6.68 2.98 22.00
C GLU A 124 -8.09 3.41 21.55
N PRO A 125 -8.83 4.25 22.30
CA PRO A 125 -10.19 4.59 21.90
C PRO A 125 -10.23 5.29 20.54
N GLN A 126 -9.20 6.08 20.23
CA GLN A 126 -9.12 6.81 18.97
C GLN A 126 -8.77 5.90 17.79
N ILE A 127 -7.89 4.92 17.98
CA ILE A 127 -7.55 3.99 16.88
C ILE A 127 -8.73 3.08 16.54
N LEU A 128 -9.49 2.63 17.54
CA LEU A 128 -10.71 1.86 17.35
C LEU A 128 -11.80 2.68 16.64
N ASN A 129 -12.05 3.91 17.09
CA ASN A 129 -13.00 4.80 16.42
C ASN A 129 -12.61 5.09 14.97
N LEU A 130 -11.31 5.25 14.70
CA LEU A 130 -10.82 5.40 13.33
C LEU A 130 -11.08 4.13 12.50
N SER A 131 -10.77 2.95 13.03
CA SER A 131 -11.03 1.65 12.39
C SER A 131 -12.51 1.52 11.99
N GLU A 132 -13.43 1.78 12.91
CA GLU A 132 -14.87 1.73 12.63
C GLU A 132 -15.31 2.76 11.59
N LYS A 133 -14.78 3.99 11.67
CA LYS A 133 -15.08 5.02 10.66
C LYS A 133 -14.60 4.63 9.27
N LEU A 134 -13.41 4.04 9.15
CA LEU A 134 -12.86 3.57 7.89
C LEU A 134 -13.70 2.41 7.34
N LYS A 135 -14.07 1.46 8.20
CA LYS A 135 -14.95 0.33 7.85
C LYS A 135 -16.31 0.81 7.35
N ALA A 136 -16.95 1.74 8.05
CA ALA A 136 -18.21 2.35 7.63
C ALA A 136 -18.08 3.11 6.30
N GLY A 137 -16.89 3.64 6.00
CA GLY A 137 -16.56 4.30 4.75
C GLY A 137 -16.14 3.37 3.61
N GLY A 138 -16.13 2.05 3.80
CA GLY A 138 -15.63 1.09 2.81
C GLY A 138 -14.12 1.22 2.55
N ILE A 139 -13.36 1.76 3.49
CA ILE A 139 -11.91 1.90 3.39
C ILE A 139 -11.26 0.68 4.05
N GLU A 140 -10.88 -0.28 3.22
CA GLU A 140 -10.11 -1.46 3.63
C GLU A 140 -8.79 -1.10 4.31
N HIS A 141 -8.56 -1.68 5.48
CA HIS A 141 -7.40 -1.43 6.32
C HIS A 141 -7.11 -2.62 7.22
N LYS A 142 -5.90 -2.67 7.75
CA LYS A 142 -5.48 -3.60 8.80
C LYS A 142 -5.40 -2.84 10.12
N LEU A 143 -6.21 -3.24 11.09
CA LEU A 143 -5.94 -2.98 12.50
C LEU A 143 -5.02 -4.09 13.01
N TRP A 144 -3.81 -3.72 13.45
CA TRP A 144 -2.86 -4.68 14.00
C TRP A 144 -3.08 -4.86 15.49
N ILE A 145 -3.22 -6.12 15.88
CA ILE A 145 -3.45 -6.54 17.26
C ILE A 145 -2.19 -7.28 17.71
N GLU A 146 -1.53 -6.76 18.73
CA GLU A 146 -0.31 -7.37 19.26
C GLU A 146 -0.66 -8.63 20.05
N GLN A 147 0.19 -9.65 19.95
CA GLN A 147 0.07 -10.90 20.69
C GLN A 147 1.28 -11.07 21.62
N PRO A 148 1.12 -11.68 22.81
CA PRO A 148 -0.10 -12.33 23.31
C PRO A 148 -1.11 -11.40 24.02
N GLU A 149 -0.79 -10.12 24.21
CA GLU A 149 -1.60 -9.21 25.03
C GLU A 149 -2.94 -8.80 24.40
N ASN A 150 -3.12 -9.05 23.10
CA ASN A 150 -4.36 -8.93 22.34
C ASN A 150 -5.01 -7.54 22.36
N PHE A 151 -4.21 -6.48 22.12
CA PHE A 151 -4.70 -5.10 22.05
C PHE A 151 -4.21 -4.40 20.77
N PRO A 152 -4.95 -3.38 20.26
CA PRO A 152 -4.61 -2.73 19.00
C PRO A 152 -3.45 -1.75 19.14
N THR A 153 -2.37 -1.92 18.37
CA THR A 153 -1.18 -1.06 18.46
C THR A 153 -1.09 -0.04 17.35
N CYS A 154 -1.49 -0.42 16.13
CA CYS A 154 -1.38 0.42 14.95
C CYS A 154 -2.39 0.02 13.88
N LEU A 155 -2.55 0.88 12.88
CA LEU A 155 -3.46 0.70 11.76
C LEU A 155 -2.76 1.07 10.46
N ALA A 156 -2.98 0.31 9.39
CA ALA A 156 -2.54 0.70 8.05
C ALA A 156 -3.63 0.47 7.02
N THR A 157 -3.87 1.42 6.12
CA THR A 157 -4.78 1.20 4.98
C THR A 157 -4.13 0.30 3.94
N LYS A 158 -4.90 -0.29 3.03
CA LYS A 158 -4.29 -0.62 1.72
C LYS A 158 -3.96 0.68 0.95
N PRO A 159 -3.20 0.61 -0.14
CA PRO A 159 -2.97 1.79 -0.98
C PRO A 159 -4.29 2.33 -1.56
N TYR A 160 -4.47 3.65 -1.49
CA TYR A 160 -5.63 4.35 -2.07
C TYR A 160 -5.20 5.62 -2.78
N PRO A 161 -5.96 6.07 -3.80
CA PRO A 161 -5.83 7.43 -4.32
C PRO A 161 -6.07 8.43 -3.19
N LYS A 162 -5.18 9.42 -3.07
CA LYS A 162 -5.19 10.38 -1.96
C LYS A 162 -6.49 11.17 -1.93
N SER A 163 -7.08 11.48 -3.08
CA SER A 163 -8.37 12.18 -3.17
C SER A 163 -9.50 11.44 -2.43
N ILE A 164 -9.50 10.10 -2.46
CA ILE A 164 -10.54 9.26 -1.87
C ILE A 164 -10.38 9.17 -0.36
N VAL A 165 -9.16 8.93 0.11
CA VAL A 165 -8.95 8.50 1.49
C VAL A 165 -8.54 9.63 2.45
N SER A 166 -7.98 10.73 1.93
CA SER A 166 -7.37 11.78 2.77
C SER A 166 -8.35 12.41 3.76
N SER A 167 -9.64 12.53 3.41
CA SER A 167 -10.70 13.13 4.25
C SER A 167 -10.86 12.45 5.61
N TYR A 168 -10.57 11.15 5.71
CA TYR A 168 -10.65 10.39 6.96
C TYR A 168 -9.54 10.78 7.95
N PHE A 169 -8.40 11.24 7.42
CA PHE A 169 -7.17 11.45 8.17
C PHE A 169 -6.83 12.93 8.44
N LYS A 170 -7.54 13.89 7.83
CA LYS A 170 -7.25 15.35 7.93
C LYS A 170 -7.13 15.90 9.36
N LYS A 171 -7.80 15.27 10.33
CA LYS A 171 -7.80 15.72 11.74
C LYS A 171 -6.68 15.09 12.58
N LEU A 172 -5.98 14.11 12.05
CA LEU A 172 -4.85 13.46 12.73
C LEU A 172 -3.58 14.26 12.49
N LYS A 173 -2.64 14.15 13.43
CA LYS A 173 -1.34 14.82 13.35
C LYS A 173 -0.33 13.88 12.69
N LEU A 174 0.66 14.47 12.03
CA LEU A 174 1.84 13.73 11.60
C LEU A 174 2.55 13.15 12.84
N CYS A 175 2.89 11.87 12.79
CA CYS A 175 3.65 11.22 13.86
C CYS A 175 5.07 11.79 13.89
N LYS A 176 5.50 12.32 15.04
CA LYS A 176 6.82 12.93 15.25
C LYS A 176 7.66 12.15 16.25
#